data_AF-A0A0R3W0N2-F1
#
_entry.id   AF-A0A0R3W0N2-F1
#
_cell.length_a   1.000
_cell.length_b   1.000
_cell.length_c   1.000
_cell.angle_alpha   90.00
_cell.angle_beta   90.00
_cell.angle_gamma   90.00
#
_symmetry.space_group_name_H-M   'P 1'
#
loop_
_entity.id
_entity.type
_entity.pdbx_description
1 polymer ?
#
loop_
_entity_poly.entity_id
_entity_poly.type
_entity_poly.pdbx_seq_one_letter_code
_entity_poly.pdbx_strand_id
1 'polypeptide(L)' 'MIGNEFKAVILQTGMSDGMQQMAAEVSADASVRYNTLVEISKFIKETFEKKYGNTWQCVVGKEFASAHSRAQ' A
#
# COMPACT_ATOMS: atom_id res chain seq x y z
N MET A 1 -6.93 -25.41 -6.93
CA MET A 1 -7.14 -23.98 -7.22
C MET A 1 -5.80 -23.29 -7.03
N ILE A 2 -5.17 -22.83 -8.10
CA ILE A 2 -3.94 -22.04 -7.98
C ILE A 2 -4.40 -20.64 -7.59
N GLY A 3 -4.48 -20.38 -6.28
CA GLY A 3 -4.71 -19.05 -5.77
C GLY A 3 -3.47 -18.22 -6.06
N ASN A 4 -3.63 -17.07 -6.70
CA ASN A 4 -2.54 -16.13 -6.89
C ASN A 4 -2.09 -15.68 -5.49
N GLU A 5 -0.95 -16.18 -5.01
CA GLU A 5 -0.44 -15.87 -3.68
C GLU A 5 0.22 -14.49 -3.74
N PHE A 6 -0.50 -13.46 -3.28
CA PHE A 6 0.07 -12.12 -3.13
C PHE A 6 1.04 -12.13 -1.95
N LYS A 7 2.34 -12.13 -2.26
CA LYS A 7 3.40 -12.01 -1.25
C LYS A 7 3.78 -10.55 -1.06
N ALA A 8 3.44 -9.99 0.10
CA ALA A 8 3.94 -8.67 0.51
C ALA A 8 5.38 -8.79 1.04
N VAL A 9 6.26 -7.90 0.60
CA VAL A 9 7.64 -7.78 1.11
C VAL A 9 7.87 -6.33 1.52
N ILE A 10 8.20 -6.11 2.78
CA ILE A 10 8.42 -4.79 3.35
C ILE A 10 9.91 -4.50 3.35
N LEU A 11 10.33 -3.47 2.60
CA LEU A 11 11.74 -3.09 2.50
C LEU A 11 12.16 -2.13 3.62
N GLN A 12 11.32 -1.13 3.91
CA GLN A 12 11.55 -0.14 4.96
C GLN A 12 10.21 0.37 5.48
N THR A 13 10.13 0.61 6.78
CA THR A 13 8.90 1.05 7.44
C THR A 13 9.19 1.78 8.74
N GLY A 14 8.35 2.77 9.06
CA GLY A 14 8.22 3.34 10.42
C GLY A 14 6.87 3.01 11.05
N MET A 15 6.06 2.17 10.41
CA MET A 15 4.72 1.76 10.87
C MET A 15 4.82 0.61 11.88
N SER A 16 3.86 0.52 12.79
CA SER A 16 3.73 -0.66 13.67
C SER A 16 3.36 -1.92 12.89
N ASP A 17 3.64 -3.09 13.44
CA ASP A 17 3.39 -4.38 12.78
C ASP A 17 1.92 -4.56 12.36
N GLY A 18 0.98 -4.12 13.18
CA GLY A 18 -0.45 -4.18 12.85
C GLY A 18 -0.84 -3.25 11.68
N MET A 19 -0.15 -2.12 11.53
CA MET A 19 -0.37 -1.20 10.41
C MET A 19 0.32 -1.71 9.13
N GLN A 20 1.48 -2.36 9.26
CA GLN A 20 2.15 -3.04 8.16
C GLN A 20 1.32 -4.20 7.61
N GLN A 21 0.78 -5.05 8.49
CA GLN A 21 -0.10 -6.15 8.12
C GLN A 21 -1.34 -5.63 7.38
N MET A 22 -1.96 -4.57 7.92
CA MET A 22 -3.08 -3.92 7.25
C MET A 22 -2.70 -3.38 5.86
N ALA A 23 -1.53 -2.75 5.72
CA ALA A 23 -1.08 -2.25 4.42
C ALA A 23 -0.98 -3.38 3.39
N ALA A 24 -0.44 -4.54 3.80
CA ALA A 24 -0.33 -5.72 2.95
C ALA A 24 -1.71 -6.26 2.54
N GLU A 25 -2.64 -6.40 3.49
CA GLU A 25 -3.99 -6.90 3.24
C GLU A 25 -4.80 -5.99 2.32
N VAL A 26 -4.81 -4.68 2.61
CA VAL A 26 -5.54 -3.70 1.79
C VAL A 26 -4.95 -3.62 0.38
N SER A 27 -3.63 -3.74 0.25
CA SER A 27 -2.98 -3.76 -1.07
C SER A 27 -3.32 -5.02 -1.87
N ALA A 28 -3.36 -6.18 -1.22
CA ALA A 28 -3.76 -7.43 -1.84
C ALA A 28 -5.24 -7.39 -2.29
N ASP A 29 -6.14 -6.93 -1.43
CA ASP A 29 -7.57 -6.77 -1.74
C ASP A 29 -7.77 -5.79 -2.91
N ALA A 30 -7.09 -4.64 -2.89
CA ALA A 30 -7.14 -3.67 -3.97
C ALA A 30 -6.67 -4.26 -5.31
N SER A 31 -5.60 -5.05 -5.28
CA SER A 31 -5.02 -5.71 -6.46
C SER A 31 -5.92 -6.78 -7.07
N VAL A 32 -6.85 -7.33 -6.30
CA VAL A 32 -7.88 -8.27 -6.80
C VAL A 32 -9.09 -7.53 -7.36
N ARG A 33 -9.49 -6.41 -6.74
CA ARG A 33 -10.70 -5.66 -7.09
C ARG A 33 -10.54 -4.76 -8.30
N TYR A 34 -9.36 -4.18 -8.48
CA TYR A 34 -9.14 -3.12 -9.45
C TYR A 34 -8.02 -3.49 -10.43
N ASN A 35 -8.20 -3.08 -11.69
CA ASN A 35 -7.24 -3.38 -12.76
C ASN A 35 -6.31 -2.21 -13.06
N THR A 36 -6.63 -0.99 -12.58
CA THR A 36 -5.83 0.20 -12.83
C THR A 36 -5.08 0.65 -11.58
N LEU A 37 -3.83 1.07 -11.75
CA LEU A 37 -2.98 1.54 -10.64
C LEU A 37 -3.57 2.75 -9.91
N VAL A 38 -4.33 3.59 -10.63
CA VAL A 38 -5.02 4.77 -10.09
C VAL A 38 -6.15 4.37 -9.14
N GLU A 39 -6.95 3.37 -9.50
CA GLU A 39 -8.01 2.87 -8.62
C GLU A 39 -7.44 2.17 -7.40
N ILE A 40 -6.39 1.37 -7.59
CA ILE A 40 -5.69 0.69 -6.49
C ILE A 40 -5.15 1.71 -5.50
N SER A 41 -4.42 2.74 -5.96
CA SER A 41 -3.83 3.76 -5.09
C SER A 41 -4.89 4.58 -4.36
N LYS A 42 -5.97 4.94 -5.05
CA LYS A 42 -7.10 5.67 -4.46
C LYS A 42 -7.77 4.85 -3.37
N PHE A 43 -8.03 3.56 -3.61
CA PHE A 43 -8.65 2.67 -2.62
C PHE A 43 -7.78 2.50 -1.37
N ILE A 44 -6.48 2.25 -1.53
CA ILE A 44 -5.55 2.12 -0.40
C ILE A 44 -5.52 3.42 0.39
N LYS A 45 -5.37 4.57 -0.29
CA LYS A 45 -5.36 5.90 0.33
C LYS A 45 -6.63 6.14 1.15
N GLU A 46 -7.81 6.00 0.54
CA GLU A 46 -9.08 6.24 1.23
C GLU A 46 -9.28 5.32 2.43
N THR A 47 -8.81 4.07 2.34
CA THR A 47 -8.90 3.10 3.44
C THR A 47 -8.04 3.53 4.62
N PHE A 48 -6.82 4.01 4.36
CA PHE A 48 -5.92 4.51 5.39
C PHE A 48 -6.40 5.84 5.99
N GLU A 49 -6.88 6.77 5.18
CA GLU A 49 -7.47 8.04 5.64
C GLU A 49 -8.66 7.80 6.57
N LYS A 50 -9.54 6.86 6.23
CA LYS A 50 -10.70 6.48 7.06
C LYS A 50 -10.29 5.87 8.39
N LYS A 51 -9.25 5.02 8.40
CA LYS A 51 -8.87 4.27 9.60
C LYS A 51 -7.97 5.05 10.55
N TYR A 52 -6.97 5.73 10.01
CA TYR A 52 -5.91 6.35 10.81
C TYR A 52 -6.03 7.87 10.89
N GLY A 53 -6.98 8.47 10.15
CA GLY A 53 -7.09 9.92 10.02
C GLY A 53 -5.91 10.51 9.26
N ASN A 54 -5.87 11.85 9.19
CA ASN A 54 -4.89 12.64 8.43
C ASN A 54 -4.89 12.36 6.92
N THR A 55 -4.14 13.18 6.17
CA THR A 55 -3.98 12.99 4.72
C THR A 55 -2.89 11.96 4.43
N TRP A 56 -3.23 10.94 3.66
CA TRP A 56 -2.29 9.90 3.24
C TRP A 56 -1.87 10.09 1.78
N GLN A 57 -0.62 9.72 1.49
CA GLN A 57 -0.09 9.65 0.13
C GLN A 57 0.16 8.17 -0.21
N CYS A 58 -0.30 7.74 -1.39
CA CYS A 58 -0.13 6.38 -1.86
C CYS A 58 0.39 6.42 -3.30
N VAL A 59 1.46 5.68 -3.58
CA VAL A 59 2.04 5.53 -4.91
C VAL A 59 2.08 4.04 -5.23
N VAL A 60 1.59 3.66 -6.42
CA VAL A 60 1.50 2.26 -6.86
C VAL A 60 2.02 2.18 -8.29
N GLY A 61 2.82 1.16 -8.58
CA GLY A 61 3.47 0.94 -9.87
C GLY A 61 4.14 -0.42 -9.94
N LYS A 62 4.75 -0.74 -11.09
CA LYS A 62 5.51 -1.98 -11.28
C LYS A 62 7.02 -1.77 -11.08
N GLU A 63 7.52 -0.58 -11.39
CA GLU A 63 8.89 -0.15 -11.14
C GLU A 63 8.88 1.32 -10.72
N PHE A 64 9.55 1.64 -9.61
CA PHE A 64 9.70 3.00 -9.10
C PHE A 64 10.97 3.17 -8.27
N ALA A 65 11.57 4.36 -8.35
CA ALA A 65 12.56 4.86 -7.40
C ALA A 65 11.94 6.04 -6.64
N SER A 66 11.71 5.90 -5.33
CA SER A 66 11.26 7.00 -4.48
C SER A 66 12.45 7.56 -3.69
N ALA A 67 12.85 8.79 -3.97
CA ALA A 67 13.85 9.50 -3.21
C ALA A 67 13.16 10.32 -2.10
N HIS A 68 13.15 9.81 -0.87
CA HIS A 68 12.86 10.64 0.30
C HIS A 68 14.18 11.18 0.84
N SER A 69 14.45 12.47 0.64
CA SER A 69 15.59 13.13 1.28
C SER A 69 15.36 13.17 2.79
N ARG A 70 16.16 12.42 3.54
CA ARG A 70 16.31 12.68 4.97
C ARG A 70 17.22 13.89 5.10
N ALA A 71 16.65 15.06 5.38
CA ALA A 71 17.43 16.11 6.02
C ALA A 71 17.78 15.59 7.43
N GLN A 72 19.07 15.38 7.68
CA GLN A 72 19.60 15.17 9.03
C GLN A 72 19.47 16.46 9.83
#